data_AF-A0A2V2XUR3-F1
#
_entry.id   AF-A0A2V2XUR3-F1
#
_cell.length_a   1.000
_cell.length_b   1.000
_cell.length_c   1.000
_cell.angle_alpha   90.00
_cell.angle_beta   90.00
_cell.angle_gamma   90.00
#
_symmetry.space_group_name_H-M   'P 1'
#
loop_
_entity.id
_entity.type
_entity.pdbx_description
1 polymer ?
#
loop_
_entity_poly.entity_id
_entity_poly.type
_entity_poly.pdbx_seq_one_letter_code
_entity_poly.pdbx_strand_id
1 'polypeptide(L)'
;MRLSGPLEAVVSLLSFSFIRVNEQDIQGKTPLHIAVRVGNEFVVSRLLEAGADILLTDNGGDTALHVALRLRNDRIVELLCKRLRATGIEAKRLYLCKNGVGMSPMDMFQLHSPTFIQLCEEGDVAAIKSLYDHYLFSRDSIKGAMNFFTSRHYMWPLLVGM
;
A
#
# COMPACT_ATOMS: atom_id res chain seq x y z
N MET A 1 -27.69 2.39 -0.25
CA MET A 1 -27.48 1.33 -1.27
C MET A 1 -27.67 -0.01 -0.58
N ARG A 2 -28.51 -0.90 -1.13
CA ARG A 2 -28.66 -2.27 -0.63
C ARG A 2 -27.45 -3.08 -1.10
N LEU A 3 -26.78 -3.78 -0.20
CA LEU A 3 -25.63 -4.61 -0.55
C LEU A 3 -26.13 -5.81 -1.35
N SER A 4 -25.33 -6.30 -2.32
CA SER A 4 -25.68 -7.54 -3.02
C SER A 4 -25.43 -8.74 -2.10
N GLY A 5 -26.15 -9.85 -2.33
CA GLY A 5 -26.09 -11.03 -1.45
C GLY A 5 -24.67 -11.48 -1.04
N PRO A 6 -23.68 -11.54 -1.96
CA PRO A 6 -22.30 -11.90 -1.60
C PRO A 6 -21.63 -10.90 -0.65
N LEU A 7 -21.92 -9.60 -0.78
CA LEU A 7 -21.37 -8.56 0.10
C LEU A 7 -22.05 -8.56 1.47
N GLU A 8 -23.35 -8.84 1.54
CA GLU A 8 -24.07 -9.04 2.81
C GLU A 8 -23.52 -10.26 3.56
N ALA A 9 -23.22 -11.35 2.84
CA ALA A 9 -22.61 -12.54 3.43
C ALA A 9 -21.25 -12.23 4.06
N VAL A 10 -20.40 -11.43 3.40
CA VAL A 10 -19.10 -11.00 3.96
C VAL A 10 -19.30 -10.22 5.26
N VAL A 11 -20.22 -9.25 5.30
CA VAL A 11 -20.50 -8.46 6.51
C VAL A 11 -21.01 -9.36 7.64
N SER A 12 -21.93 -10.27 7.33
CA SER A 12 -22.47 -11.21 8.31
C SER A 12 -21.38 -12.14 8.85
N LEU A 13 -20.53 -12.70 7.99
CA LEU A 13 -19.44 -13.56 8.42
C LEU A 13 -18.48 -12.80 9.35
N LEU A 14 -18.05 -11.60 8.97
CA LEU A 14 -17.11 -10.81 9.77
C LEU A 14 -17.69 -10.33 11.12
N SER A 15 -19.01 -10.41 11.33
CA SER A 15 -19.63 -10.09 12.62
C SER A 15 -19.41 -11.18 13.68
N PHE A 16 -19.02 -12.39 13.29
CA PHE A 16 -18.81 -13.49 14.23
C PHE A 16 -17.42 -13.42 14.86
N SER A 17 -17.37 -13.50 16.19
CA SER A 17 -16.12 -13.43 16.96
C SER A 17 -15.14 -14.58 16.70
N PHE A 18 -15.61 -15.70 16.16
CA PHE A 18 -14.76 -16.85 15.81
C PHE A 18 -14.06 -16.70 14.44
N ILE A 19 -14.41 -15.70 13.64
CA ILE A 19 -13.76 -15.49 12.35
C ILE A 19 -12.37 -14.92 12.56
N ARG A 20 -11.38 -15.60 11.98
CA ARG A 20 -9.97 -15.22 12.05
C ARG A 20 -9.58 -14.51 10.76
N VAL A 21 -9.64 -13.18 10.76
CA VAL A 21 -9.39 -12.33 9.58
C VAL A 21 -7.95 -12.35 9.06
N ASN A 22 -7.03 -12.93 9.84
CA ASN A 22 -5.60 -12.96 9.57
C ASN A 22 -5.05 -14.36 9.28
N GLU A 23 -5.92 -15.38 9.20
CA GLU A 23 -5.47 -16.73 8.83
C GLU A 23 -4.90 -16.74 7.42
N GLN A 24 -3.83 -17.49 7.24
CA GLN A 24 -3.12 -17.60 5.97
C GLN A 24 -3.46 -18.92 5.29
N ASP A 25 -3.69 -18.87 3.98
CA ASP A 25 -3.82 -20.08 3.16
C ASP A 25 -2.45 -20.77 2.97
N ILE A 26 -2.44 -21.85 2.18
CA ILE A 26 -1.20 -22.60 1.86
C ILE A 26 -0.12 -21.76 1.14
N GLN A 27 -0.49 -20.60 0.58
CA GLN A 27 0.42 -19.65 -0.07
C GLN A 27 0.80 -18.50 0.85
N GLY A 28 0.41 -18.54 2.13
CA GLY A 28 0.64 -17.43 3.07
C GLY A 28 -0.35 -16.28 2.90
N LYS A 29 -1.36 -16.40 2.04
CA LYS A 29 -2.26 -15.27 1.73
C LYS A 29 -3.36 -15.18 2.77
N THR A 30 -3.46 -13.99 3.36
CA THR A 30 -4.60 -13.62 4.20
C THR A 30 -5.82 -13.25 3.35
N PRO A 31 -7.06 -13.26 3.91
CA PRO A 31 -8.24 -12.72 3.23
C PRO A 31 -8.03 -11.33 2.62
N LEU A 32 -7.22 -10.48 3.27
CA LEU A 32 -6.90 -9.15 2.76
C LEU A 32 -6.09 -9.20 1.45
N HIS A 33 -5.11 -10.10 1.33
CA HIS A 33 -4.38 -10.29 0.07
C HIS A 33 -5.31 -10.67 -1.08
N ILE A 34 -6.25 -11.58 -0.80
CA ILE A 34 -7.22 -12.06 -1.79
C ILE A 34 -8.15 -10.92 -2.22
N ALA A 35 -8.72 -10.18 -1.26
CA ALA A 35 -9.61 -9.06 -1.53
C ALA A 35 -8.94 -7.95 -2.35
N VAL A 36 -7.69 -7.62 -2.01
CA VAL A 36 -6.88 -6.65 -2.76
C VAL A 36 -6.62 -7.13 -4.19
N ARG A 37 -6.22 -8.40 -4.36
CA ARG A 37 -5.96 -8.97 -5.68
C ARG A 37 -7.19 -8.99 -6.59
N VAL A 38 -8.36 -9.24 -6.02
CA VAL A 38 -9.65 -9.18 -6.73
C VAL A 38 -10.06 -7.74 -7.05
N GLY A 39 -9.53 -6.75 -6.32
CA GLY A 39 -9.87 -5.34 -6.51
C GLY A 39 -11.18 -4.93 -5.85
N ASN A 40 -11.69 -5.70 -4.88
CA ASN A 40 -12.98 -5.42 -4.24
C ASN A 40 -12.82 -4.46 -3.05
N GLU A 41 -12.91 -3.16 -3.32
CA GLU A 41 -12.77 -2.07 -2.34
C GLU A 41 -13.68 -2.24 -1.11
N PHE A 42 -14.91 -2.75 -1.31
CA PHE A 42 -15.86 -2.97 -0.21
C PHE A 42 -15.37 -4.04 0.74
N VAL A 43 -14.95 -5.19 0.21
CA VAL A 43 -14.44 -6.31 1.03
C VAL A 43 -13.14 -5.93 1.72
N VAL A 44 -12.24 -5.22 1.02
CA VAL A 44 -11.02 -4.66 1.62
C VAL A 44 -11.37 -3.79 2.83
N SER A 45 -12.31 -2.84 2.66
CA SER A 45 -12.72 -1.94 3.75
C SER A 45 -13.26 -2.70 4.96
N ARG A 46 -14.13 -3.69 4.74
CA ARG A 46 -14.70 -4.50 5.82
C ARG A 46 -13.65 -5.33 6.55
N LEU A 47 -12.70 -5.92 5.83
CA LEU A 47 -11.59 -6.67 6.44
C LEU A 47 -10.71 -5.76 7.29
N LEU A 48 -10.39 -4.56 6.80
CA LEU A 48 -9.60 -3.58 7.55
C LEU A 48 -10.32 -3.12 8.83
N GLU A 49 -11.63 -2.88 8.76
CA GLU A 49 -12.47 -2.56 9.92
C GLU A 49 -12.50 -3.70 10.94
N ALA A 50 -12.55 -4.94 10.46
CA ALA A 50 -12.50 -6.15 11.28
C ALA A 50 -11.11 -6.46 11.86
N GLY A 51 -10.11 -5.61 11.62
CA GLY A 51 -8.77 -5.74 12.21
C GLY A 51 -7.81 -6.62 11.41
N ALA A 52 -8.00 -6.73 10.10
CA ALA A 52 -7.04 -7.39 9.24
C ALA A 52 -5.66 -6.71 9.34
N ASP A 53 -4.61 -7.51 9.56
CA ASP A 53 -3.23 -7.06 9.66
C ASP A 53 -2.66 -6.84 8.25
N ILE A 54 -2.25 -5.60 8.01
CA ILE A 54 -1.74 -5.10 6.72
C ILE A 54 -0.28 -5.51 6.52
N LEU A 55 0.43 -5.85 7.61
CA LEU A 55 1.86 -6.18 7.58
C LEU A 55 2.14 -7.67 7.38
N LEU A 56 1.12 -8.53 7.48
CA LEU A 56 1.27 -9.93 7.17
C LEU A 56 1.71 -10.09 5.71
N THR A 57 2.65 -11.02 5.52
CA THR A 57 3.25 -11.31 4.22
C THR A 57 2.84 -12.68 3.74
N ASP A 58 2.59 -12.83 2.44
CA ASP A 58 2.46 -14.13 1.82
C ASP A 58 3.81 -14.86 1.72
N ASN A 59 3.83 -16.08 1.18
CA ASN A 59 5.06 -16.86 1.05
C ASN A 59 6.09 -16.21 0.12
N GLY A 60 5.67 -15.25 -0.71
CA GLY A 60 6.55 -14.42 -1.54
C GLY A 60 7.03 -13.17 -0.81
N GLY A 61 6.75 -13.01 0.48
CA GLY A 61 7.07 -11.82 1.27
C GLY A 61 6.24 -10.59 0.89
N ASP A 62 5.24 -10.73 0.02
CA ASP A 62 4.36 -9.62 -0.36
C ASP A 62 3.33 -9.39 0.74
N THR A 63 3.22 -8.16 1.20
CA THR A 63 2.06 -7.67 1.97
C THR A 63 0.91 -7.32 1.03
N ALA A 64 -0.30 -7.14 1.59
CA ALA A 64 -1.45 -6.65 0.82
C ALA A 64 -1.16 -5.32 0.10
N LEU A 65 -0.32 -4.45 0.68
CA LEU A 65 0.09 -3.19 0.04
C LEU A 65 1.02 -3.42 -1.17
N HIS A 66 1.92 -4.40 -1.14
CA HIS A 66 2.71 -4.76 -2.32
C HIS A 66 1.82 -5.16 -3.49
N VAL A 67 0.81 -5.99 -3.21
CA VAL A 67 -0.15 -6.45 -4.22
C VAL A 67 -0.93 -5.27 -4.79
N ALA A 68 -1.44 -4.36 -3.95
CA ALA A 68 -2.18 -3.18 -4.40
C ALA A 68 -1.35 -2.27 -5.32
N LEU A 69 -0.07 -2.05 -4.98
CA LEU A 69 0.84 -1.20 -5.75
C LEU A 69 1.21 -1.82 -7.10
N ARG A 70 1.45 -3.14 -7.12
CA ARG A 70 1.72 -3.87 -8.37
C ARG A 70 0.53 -3.81 -9.33
N LEU A 71 -0.68 -3.86 -8.78
CA LEU A 71 -1.92 -3.74 -9.56
C LEU A 71 -2.27 -2.30 -9.91
N ARG A 72 -1.52 -1.31 -9.41
CA ARG A 72 -1.78 0.13 -9.59
C ARG A 72 -3.22 0.52 -9.26
N ASN A 73 -3.77 -0.05 -8.19
CA ASN A 73 -5.12 0.26 -7.75
C ASN A 73 -5.09 1.36 -6.67
N ASP A 74 -5.09 2.61 -7.11
CA ASP A 74 -4.94 3.79 -6.26
C ASP A 74 -5.97 3.86 -5.13
N ARG A 75 -7.21 3.43 -5.39
CA ARG A 75 -8.27 3.44 -4.37
C ARG A 75 -8.00 2.45 -3.24
N ILE A 76 -7.52 1.26 -3.57
CA ILE A 76 -7.14 0.27 -2.55
C ILE A 76 -5.87 0.69 -1.83
N VAL A 77 -4.90 1.27 -2.54
CA VAL A 77 -3.71 1.86 -1.91
C VAL A 77 -4.14 2.93 -0.91
N GLU A 78 -5.05 3.82 -1.27
CA GLU A 78 -5.60 4.84 -0.38
C GLU A 78 -6.27 4.24 0.86
N LEU A 79 -7.11 3.21 0.71
CA LEU A 79 -7.77 2.52 1.82
C LEU A 79 -6.77 1.89 2.80
N LEU A 80 -5.78 1.16 2.28
CA LEU A 80 -4.73 0.53 3.10
C LEU A 80 -3.90 1.59 3.83
N CYS A 81 -3.52 2.66 3.14
CA CYS A 81 -2.74 3.75 3.69
C CYS A 81 -3.49 4.53 4.79
N LYS A 82 -4.78 4.82 4.57
CA LYS A 82 -5.66 5.40 5.61
C LYS A 82 -5.73 4.52 6.85
N ARG A 83 -5.85 3.20 6.67
CA ARG A 83 -5.90 2.27 7.81
C ARG A 83 -4.57 2.17 8.55
N LEU A 84 -3.44 2.18 7.85
CA LEU A 84 -2.10 2.23 8.47
C LEU A 84 -1.93 3.48 9.36
N ARG A 85 -2.38 4.65 8.89
CA ARG A 85 -2.40 5.88 9.71
C ARG A 85 -3.28 5.73 10.95
N ALA A 86 -4.50 5.25 10.77
CA ALA A 86 -5.46 5.10 11.87
C ALA A 86 -4.99 4.10 12.94
N THR A 87 -4.21 3.10 12.56
CA THR A 87 -3.64 2.09 13.47
C THR A 87 -2.31 2.54 14.11
N GLY A 88 -1.74 3.67 13.69
CA GLY A 88 -0.47 4.17 14.20
C GLY A 88 0.73 3.30 13.84
N ILE A 89 0.60 2.45 12.82
CA ILE A 89 1.71 1.62 12.34
C ILE A 89 2.77 2.55 11.75
N GLU A 90 3.94 2.57 12.38
CA GLU A 90 5.04 3.41 11.93
C GLU A 90 5.50 3.03 10.52
N ALA A 91 5.72 4.03 9.67
CA ALA A 91 6.20 3.83 8.29
C ALA A 91 7.51 3.02 8.23
N LYS A 92 8.37 3.11 9.26
CA LYS A 92 9.59 2.30 9.38
C LYS A 92 9.33 0.81 9.26
N ARG A 93 8.16 0.32 9.72
CA ARG A 93 7.78 -1.09 9.62
C ARG A 93 7.54 -1.52 8.19
N LEU A 94 7.04 -0.61 7.33
CA LEU A 94 6.87 -0.89 5.91
C LEU A 94 8.22 -1.15 5.24
N TYR A 95 9.27 -0.37 5.56
CA TYR A 95 10.62 -0.60 5.01
C TYR A 95 11.23 -1.96 5.39
N LEU A 96 10.77 -2.57 6.50
CA LEU A 96 11.26 -3.87 6.95
C LEU A 96 10.58 -5.05 6.23
N CYS A 97 9.36 -4.86 5.73
CA CYS A 97 8.60 -5.89 5.02
C CYS A 97 9.11 -6.04 3.59
N LYS A 98 10.14 -6.86 3.35
CA LYS A 98 10.67 -7.08 2.00
C LYS A 98 10.05 -8.31 1.35
N ASN A 99 9.63 -8.16 0.10
CA ASN A 99 9.16 -9.27 -0.71
C ASN A 99 10.32 -10.09 -1.31
N GLY A 100 9.98 -11.10 -2.11
CA GLY A 100 10.94 -12.04 -2.69
C GLY A 100 11.95 -11.41 -3.65
N VAL A 101 11.70 -10.19 -4.14
CA VAL A 101 12.67 -9.41 -4.93
C VAL A 101 13.47 -8.41 -4.08
N GLY A 102 13.28 -8.44 -2.76
CA GLY A 102 14.00 -7.59 -1.80
C GLY A 102 13.44 -6.17 -1.67
N MET A 103 12.30 -5.88 -2.31
CA MET A 103 11.65 -4.57 -2.25
C MET A 103 10.63 -4.52 -1.12
N SER A 104 10.57 -3.40 -0.43
CA SER A 104 9.50 -3.09 0.52
C SER A 104 8.28 -2.48 -0.18
N PRO A 105 7.11 -2.35 0.48
CA PRO A 105 5.99 -1.60 -0.08
C PRO A 105 6.38 -0.15 -0.35
N MET A 106 7.33 0.38 0.41
CA MET A 106 7.86 1.73 0.22
C MET A 106 8.65 1.85 -1.08
N ASP A 107 9.53 0.88 -1.36
CA ASP A 107 10.29 0.85 -2.61
C ASP A 107 9.35 0.68 -3.82
N MET A 108 8.33 -0.17 -3.69
CA MET A 108 7.29 -0.35 -4.71
C MET A 108 6.45 0.91 -4.91
N PHE A 109 6.07 1.58 -3.82
CA PHE A 109 5.21 2.77 -3.87
C PHE A 109 5.89 3.89 -4.64
N GLN A 110 7.18 4.09 -4.39
CA GLN A 110 8.02 5.03 -5.09
C GLN A 110 8.05 4.81 -6.61
N LEU A 111 8.06 3.55 -7.05
CA LEU A 111 8.05 3.17 -8.46
C LEU A 111 6.65 3.30 -9.10
N HIS A 112 5.58 3.08 -8.33
CA HIS A 112 4.24 2.85 -8.87
C HIS A 112 3.19 3.92 -8.57
N SER A 113 3.45 4.85 -7.64
CA SER A 113 2.60 6.03 -7.42
C SER A 113 2.29 6.70 -8.75
N PRO A 114 1.04 7.17 -9.00
CA PRO A 114 0.42 7.24 -10.33
C PRO A 114 1.29 7.82 -11.43
N THR A 115 2.19 8.73 -11.06
CA THR A 115 3.16 9.33 -11.94
C THR A 115 4.31 9.94 -11.13
N PHE A 116 4.73 9.36 -10.01
CA PHE A 116 5.74 10.03 -9.15
C PHE A 116 7.00 10.43 -9.92
N ILE A 117 7.51 9.54 -10.78
CA ILE A 117 8.63 9.84 -11.69
C ILE A 117 8.28 10.99 -12.63
N GLN A 118 7.12 10.93 -13.29
CA GLN A 118 6.67 11.98 -14.21
C GLN A 118 6.45 13.33 -13.50
N LEU A 119 5.90 13.35 -12.28
CA LEU A 119 5.74 14.55 -11.47
C LEU A 119 7.10 15.12 -11.03
N CYS A 120 8.08 14.26 -10.78
CA CYS A 120 9.46 14.67 -10.55
C CYS A 120 10.11 15.25 -11.81
N GLU A 121 9.85 14.66 -12.99
CA GLU A 121 10.35 15.14 -14.29
C GLU A 121 9.70 16.48 -14.69
N GLU A 122 8.40 16.65 -14.42
CA GLU A 122 7.64 17.88 -14.69
C GLU A 122 7.92 18.99 -13.67
N GLY A 123 8.57 18.65 -12.55
CA GLY A 123 8.94 19.62 -11.51
C GLY A 123 7.77 20.12 -10.64
N ASP A 124 6.63 19.43 -10.63
CA ASP A 124 5.46 19.82 -9.83
C ASP A 124 5.61 19.41 -8.36
N VAL A 125 6.39 20.22 -7.64
CA VAL A 125 6.65 20.06 -6.20
C VAL A 125 5.35 20.11 -5.37
N ALA A 126 4.30 20.80 -5.86
CA ALA A 126 3.04 20.89 -5.14
C ALA A 126 2.24 19.59 -5.24
N ALA A 127 2.14 19.01 -6.44
CA ALA A 127 1.53 17.69 -6.65
C ALA A 127 2.27 16.60 -5.88
N ILE A 128 3.60 16.64 -5.86
CA ILE A 128 4.44 15.73 -5.08
C ILE A 128 4.08 15.84 -3.58
N LYS A 129 4.07 17.06 -3.01
CA LYS A 129 3.70 17.29 -1.61
C LYS A 129 2.28 16.79 -1.30
N SER A 130 1.34 17.06 -2.19
CA SER A 130 -0.06 16.64 -2.05
C SER A 130 -0.18 15.11 -2.00
N LEU A 131 0.54 14.38 -2.86
CA LEU A 131 0.55 12.91 -2.85
C LEU A 131 1.09 12.35 -1.52
N TYR A 132 2.14 12.97 -0.97
CA TYR A 132 2.74 12.54 0.29
C TYR A 132 1.80 12.76 1.48
N ASP A 133 1.18 13.95 1.55
CA ASP A 133 0.16 14.27 2.55
C ASP A 133 -1.09 13.38 2.37
N HIS A 134 -1.38 12.90 1.16
CA HIS A 134 -2.51 12.03 0.87
C HIS A 134 -2.34 10.59 1.37
N TYR A 135 -1.20 9.93 1.09
CA TYR A 135 -1.04 8.50 1.37
C TYR A 135 -0.55 8.18 2.80
N LEU A 136 0.65 8.58 3.23
CA LEU A 136 1.13 8.22 4.59
C LEU A 136 2.13 9.17 5.23
N PHE A 137 2.55 10.25 4.56
CA PHE A 137 3.82 10.89 4.88
C PHE A 137 3.64 12.33 5.34
N SER A 138 4.11 12.64 6.55
CA SER A 138 4.31 14.02 7.00
C SER A 138 5.51 14.64 6.30
N ARG A 139 5.60 15.97 6.26
CA ARG A 139 6.70 16.73 5.65
C ARG A 139 8.11 16.27 6.03
N ASP A 140 8.30 15.74 7.24
CA ASP A 140 9.61 15.30 7.72
C ASP A 140 10.05 13.96 7.14
N SER A 141 9.09 13.08 6.82
CA SER A 141 9.35 11.78 6.19
C SER A 141 9.81 11.95 4.73
N ILE A 142 9.41 13.05 4.09
CA ILE A 142 9.71 13.38 2.68
C ILE A 142 11.19 13.71 2.50
N LYS A 143 11.82 14.44 3.43
CA LYS A 143 13.24 14.81 3.33
C LYS A 143 14.15 13.57 3.28
N GLY A 144 13.83 12.55 4.08
CA GLY A 144 14.55 11.28 4.08
C GLY A 144 14.42 10.51 2.77
N ALA A 145 13.20 10.45 2.21
CA ALA A 145 12.95 9.82 0.91
C ALA A 145 13.64 10.58 -0.24
N MET A 146 13.52 11.91 -0.29
CA MET A 146 14.22 12.74 -1.28
C MET A 146 15.74 12.55 -1.21
N ASN A 147 16.32 12.52 0.00
CA ASN A 147 17.74 12.26 0.19
C ASN A 147 18.15 10.84 -0.25
N PHE A 148 17.28 9.84 -0.09
CA PHE A 148 17.54 8.48 -0.57
C PHE A 148 17.65 8.43 -2.10
N PHE A 149 16.78 9.15 -2.82
CA PHE A 149 16.83 9.23 -4.28
C PHE A 149 18.05 9.99 -4.80
N THR A 150 18.37 11.14 -4.21
CA THR A 150 19.55 11.91 -4.60
C THR A 150 20.86 11.18 -4.27
N SER A 151 20.87 10.32 -3.25
CA SER A 151 22.07 9.59 -2.82
C SER A 151 22.35 8.30 -3.60
N ARG A 152 21.37 7.74 -4.34
CA ARG A 152 21.55 6.51 -5.14
C ARG A 152 21.44 6.70 -6.65
N HIS A 153 21.03 7.87 -7.14
CA HIS A 153 21.07 8.22 -8.55
C HIS A 153 22.07 9.36 -8.82
N TYR A 154 23.35 9.02 -8.95
CA TYR A 154 24.32 9.81 -9.73
C TYR A 154 24.00 9.78 -11.26
N MET A 155 22.72 9.81 -11.63
CA MET A 155 22.26 9.86 -13.02
C MET A 155 21.06 10.80 -13.22
N TRP A 156 20.68 11.60 -12.22
CA TRP A 156 19.58 12.57 -12.37
C TRP A 156 19.92 13.76 -13.31
N PRO A 157 21.19 14.21 -13.50
CA PRO A 157 21.48 15.30 -14.44
C PRO A 157 22.01 14.92 -15.83
N LEU A 158 22.26 13.64 -16.18
CA LEU A 158 22.92 13.31 -17.46
C LEU A 158 21.97 13.14 -18.68
N LEU A 159 20.65 13.25 -18.49
CA LEU A 159 19.67 13.17 -19.58
C LEU A 159 18.80 14.42 -19.76
N VAL A 160 19.02 15.49 -18.98
CA VAL A 160 18.33 16.79 -19.17
C VAL A 160 19.25 17.81 -19.86
N GLY A 161 20.22 17.31 -20.61
CA GLY A 161 21.18 18.12 -21.35
C GLY A 161 21.69 17.39 -22.58
N MET A 162 20.81 17.10 -23.53
CA MET A 162 21.05 17.04 -24.99
C MET A 162 19.73 16.92 -25.74
#